data_AF-A0A2E8CXI1-F1
#
_entry.id   AF-A0A2E8CXI1-F1
#
_cell.length_a   1.000
_cell.length_b   1.000
_cell.length_c   1.000
_cell.angle_alpha   90.00
_cell.angle_beta   90.00
_cell.angle_gamma   90.00
#
_symmetry.space_group_name_H-M   'P 1'
#
loop_
_entity.id
_entity.type
_entity.pdbx_description
1 polymer ?
#
loop_
_entity_poly.entity_id
_entity_poly.type
_entity_poly.pdbx_seq_one_letter_code
_entity_poly.pdbx_strand_id
1 'polypeptide(L)'
;MPSPRDPLKCSPYEELAKDVSEEFVVQRTTFTGITLAHNVRTKEEVETILKLAERAGGKIEKRAQDVFWGGYSGYFSDPDGYLWEVAWGAFDFRDDGSLIIT
;
A
#
# COMPACT_ATOMS: atom_id res chain seq x y z
N MET A 1 31.91 -13.14 2.29
CA MET A 1 31.38 -12.12 1.35
C MET A 1 29.90 -11.95 1.66
N PRO A 2 29.36 -10.75 1.87
CA PRO A 2 27.93 -10.58 2.07
C PRO A 2 27.19 -10.74 0.73
N SER A 3 26.11 -11.53 0.76
CA SER A 3 25.16 -11.76 -0.34
C SER A 3 24.60 -10.44 -0.89
N PRO A 4 24.26 -10.34 -2.19
CA PRO A 4 23.55 -9.17 -2.72
C PRO A 4 22.27 -8.97 -1.90
N ARG A 5 22.04 -7.74 -1.44
CA ARG A 5 20.78 -7.37 -0.79
C ARG A 5 19.70 -7.35 -1.87
N ASP A 6 18.81 -8.34 -1.84
CA ASP A 6 17.55 -8.27 -2.57
C ASP A 6 16.79 -7.04 -2.05
N PRO A 7 16.49 -6.04 -2.89
CA PRO A 7 15.92 -4.77 -2.45
C PRO A 7 14.47 -4.89 -1.95
N LEU A 8 13.84 -6.06 -2.10
CA LEU A 8 12.46 -6.33 -1.71
C LEU A 8 12.36 -7.73 -1.06
N LYS A 9 12.95 -7.89 0.13
CA LYS A 9 12.65 -9.04 0.98
C LYS A 9 11.44 -8.70 1.85
N CYS A 10 10.24 -8.94 1.34
CA CYS A 10 9.07 -9.12 2.22
C CYS A 10 9.22 -10.50 2.86
N SER A 11 9.40 -10.55 4.18
CA SER A 11 9.35 -11.82 4.91
C SER A 11 7.98 -12.43 4.73
N PRO A 12 7.88 -13.75 4.46
CA PRO A 12 6.59 -14.43 4.44
C PRO A 12 5.82 -14.14 5.73
N TYR A 13 4.51 -13.98 5.61
CA TYR A 13 3.62 -13.54 6.69
C TYR A 13 3.80 -14.31 8.02
N GLU A 14 4.06 -15.63 7.96
CA GLU A 14 4.33 -16.47 9.14
C GLU A 14 5.68 -16.18 9.80
N GLU A 15 6.70 -15.85 9.00
CA GLU A 15 8.03 -15.52 9.52
C GLU A 15 8.02 -14.13 10.16
N LEU A 16 7.24 -13.19 9.63
CA LEU A 16 7.01 -11.90 10.27
C LEU A 16 6.31 -12.06 11.62
N ALA A 17 5.30 -12.94 11.70
CA ALA A 17 4.62 -13.21 12.97
C ALA A 17 5.58 -13.78 14.04
N LYS A 18 6.47 -14.70 13.65
CA LYS A 18 7.50 -15.25 14.55
C LYS A 18 8.51 -14.20 15.00
N ASP A 19 8.88 -13.25 14.14
CA ASP A 19 9.76 -12.13 14.50
C ASP A 19 9.13 -11.21 15.56
N VAL A 20 7.79 -11.07 15.54
CA VAL A 20 7.05 -10.35 16.60
C VAL A 20 7.01 -11.16 17.91
N SER A 21 6.57 -12.43 17.85
CA SER A 21 6.56 -13.38 18.99
C SER A 21 6.18 -14.80 18.54
N GLU A 22 6.75 -15.82 19.18
CA GLU A 22 6.38 -17.23 18.96
C GLU A 22 4.91 -17.54 19.31
N GLU A 23 4.28 -16.72 20.14
CA GLU A 23 2.89 -16.87 20.57
C GLU A 23 1.89 -16.13 19.66
N PHE A 24 2.38 -15.38 18.67
CA PHE A 24 1.52 -14.55 17.82
C PHE A 24 0.72 -15.42 16.85
N VAL A 25 -0.57 -15.63 17.14
CA VAL A 25 -1.47 -16.39 16.28
C VAL A 25 -1.88 -15.55 15.07
N VAL A 26 -1.49 -16.03 13.90
CA VAL A 26 -1.84 -15.41 12.64
C VAL A 26 -3.32 -15.68 12.30
N GLN A 27 -4.14 -14.62 12.25
CA GLN A 27 -5.51 -14.68 11.75
C GLN A 27 -5.66 -13.86 10.47
N ARG A 28 -6.05 -14.50 9.38
CA ARG A 28 -6.32 -13.80 8.11
C ARG A 28 -7.79 -13.40 8.03
N THR A 29 -8.04 -12.11 7.89
CA THR A 29 -9.35 -11.55 7.50
C THR A 29 -9.23 -10.87 6.14
N THR A 30 -10.34 -10.79 5.41
CA THR A 30 -10.38 -10.10 4.10
C THR A 30 -10.39 -8.57 4.23
N PHE A 31 -10.77 -8.05 5.40
CA PHE A 31 -10.71 -6.64 5.74
C PHE A 31 -10.21 -6.49 7.18
N THR A 32 -9.11 -5.77 7.36
CA THR A 32 -8.46 -5.56 8.67
C THR A 32 -8.90 -4.29 9.36
N GLY A 33 -9.79 -3.49 8.76
CA GLY A 33 -10.21 -2.19 9.28
C GLY A 33 -9.19 -1.07 9.10
N ILE A 34 -8.02 -1.36 8.49
CA ILE A 34 -6.91 -0.43 8.27
C ILE A 34 -6.49 -0.53 6.80
N THR A 35 -6.15 0.62 6.21
CA THR A 35 -5.53 0.71 4.88
C THR A 35 -4.29 1.59 4.94
N LEU A 36 -3.25 1.25 4.17
CA LEU A 36 -2.07 2.09 3.99
C LEU A 36 -2.28 3.02 2.80
N ALA A 37 -2.18 4.34 3.00
CA ALA A 37 -2.38 5.31 1.93
C ALA A 37 -1.04 5.76 1.32
N HIS A 38 -0.88 5.54 0.02
CA HIS A 38 0.17 6.12 -0.82
C HIS A 38 -0.38 7.34 -1.55
N ASN A 39 -0.05 8.53 -1.05
CA ASN A 39 -0.45 9.78 -1.69
C ASN A 39 0.52 10.14 -2.81
N VAL A 40 -0.02 10.46 -3.98
CA VAL A 40 0.72 10.81 -5.19
C VAL A 40 0.56 12.30 -5.53
N ARG A 41 1.49 12.84 -6.34
CA ARG A 41 1.54 14.28 -6.65
C ARG A 41 0.63 14.65 -7.82
N THR A 42 0.38 13.72 -8.75
CA THR A 42 -0.53 13.94 -9.88
C THR A 42 -1.65 12.91 -9.95
N LYS A 43 -2.76 13.28 -10.61
CA LYS A 43 -3.94 12.41 -10.75
C LYS A 43 -3.61 11.14 -11.54
N GLU A 44 -2.74 11.23 -12.54
CA GLU A 44 -2.34 10.15 -13.44
C GLU A 44 -1.45 9.11 -12.75
N GLU A 45 -0.73 9.50 -11.70
CA GLU A 45 0.09 8.59 -10.91
C GLU A 45 -0.77 7.53 -10.21
N VAL A 46 -2.03 7.84 -9.86
CA VAL A 46 -2.95 6.87 -9.23
C VAL A 46 -3.12 5.63 -10.11
N GLU A 47 -3.49 5.83 -11.37
CA GLU A 47 -3.65 4.76 -12.37
C GLU A 47 -2.33 4.03 -12.64
N THR A 48 -1.23 4.78 -12.68
CA THR A 48 0.10 4.23 -12.94
C THR A 48 0.53 3.27 -11.83
N ILE A 49 0.40 3.68 -10.57
CA ILE A 49 0.77 2.85 -9.40
C ILE A 49 -0.16 1.64 -9.27
N LEU A 50 -1.46 1.79 -9.50
CA LEU A 50 -2.39 0.65 -9.47
C LEU A 50 -2.01 -0.41 -10.52
N LYS A 51 -1.68 -0.01 -11.74
CA LYS A 51 -1.20 -0.95 -12.78
C LYS A 51 0.12 -1.62 -12.41
N LEU A 52 1.02 -0.90 -11.75
CA LEU A 52 2.27 -1.48 -11.25
C LEU A 52 2.01 -2.50 -10.15
N ALA A 53 1.10 -2.20 -9.22
CA ALA A 53 0.68 -3.11 -8.16
C ALA A 53 0.05 -4.39 -8.73
N GLU A 54 -0.86 -4.27 -9.70
CA GLU A 54 -1.48 -5.42 -10.39
C GLU A 54 -0.42 -6.31 -11.06
N ARG A 55 0.53 -5.70 -11.78
CA ARG A 55 1.65 -6.42 -12.41
C ARG A 55 2.58 -7.11 -11.41
N ALA A 56 2.67 -6.59 -10.18
CA ALA A 56 3.45 -7.17 -9.10
C ALA A 56 2.70 -8.29 -8.34
N GLY A 57 1.47 -8.63 -8.75
CA GLY A 57 0.65 -9.68 -8.11
C GLY A 57 -0.37 -9.15 -7.10
N GLY A 58 -0.51 -7.84 -6.96
CA GLY A 58 -1.59 -7.23 -6.21
C GLY A 58 -2.94 -7.40 -6.92
N LYS A 59 -4.02 -7.37 -6.16
CA LYS A 59 -5.40 -7.44 -6.66
C LYS A 59 -6.05 -6.07 -6.57
N ILE A 60 -6.55 -5.55 -7.69
CA ILE A 60 -7.30 -4.29 -7.70
C ILE A 60 -8.66 -4.52 -7.01
N GLU A 61 -8.85 -3.87 -5.87
CA GLU A 61 -10.10 -3.93 -5.08
C GLU A 61 -11.06 -2.81 -5.48
N LYS A 62 -10.51 -1.65 -5.87
CA LYS A 62 -11.26 -0.50 -6.39
C LYS A 62 -10.44 0.20 -7.47
N ARG A 63 -11.00 0.32 -8.67
CA ARG A 63 -10.39 1.09 -9.77
C ARG A 63 -10.29 2.57 -9.40
N ALA A 64 -9.33 3.28 -10.00
CA ALA A 64 -9.19 4.71 -9.75
C ALA A 64 -10.43 5.48 -10.24
N GLN A 65 -10.95 6.35 -9.39
CA GLN A 65 -12.13 7.16 -9.67
C GLN A 65 -12.15 8.41 -8.79
N ASP A 66 -12.93 9.40 -9.19
CA ASP A 66 -13.19 10.56 -8.33
C ASP A 66 -13.91 10.11 -7.05
N VAL A 67 -13.59 10.74 -5.93
CA VAL A 67 -14.06 10.37 -4.60
C VAL A 67 -14.71 11.54 -3.86
N PHE A 68 -15.55 11.24 -2.87
CA PHE A 68 -16.46 12.19 -2.24
C PHE A 68 -15.78 13.40 -1.56
N TRP A 69 -14.50 13.26 -1.20
CA TRP A 69 -13.71 14.31 -0.57
C TRP A 69 -13.00 15.23 -1.59
N GLY A 70 -13.23 15.04 -2.89
CA GLY A 70 -12.80 15.99 -3.93
C GLY A 70 -11.48 15.65 -4.65
N GLY A 71 -10.91 14.47 -4.43
CA GLY A 71 -9.75 13.99 -5.20
C GLY A 71 -10.03 12.71 -5.97
N TYR A 72 -8.96 11.92 -6.17
CA TYR A 72 -8.98 10.74 -7.04
C TYR A 72 -8.26 9.59 -6.35
N SER A 73 -8.93 8.44 -6.19
CA SER A 73 -8.31 7.30 -5.52
C SER A 73 -8.78 5.94 -6.01
N GLY A 74 -7.93 4.94 -5.80
CA GLY A 74 -8.24 3.52 -5.99
C GLY A 74 -7.56 2.67 -4.92
N TYR A 75 -7.93 1.40 -4.85
CA TYR A 75 -7.43 0.47 -3.84
C TYR A 75 -6.95 -0.82 -4.48
N PHE A 76 -5.91 -1.39 -3.90
CA PHE A 76 -5.46 -2.74 -4.18
C PHE A 76 -5.14 -3.48 -2.88
N SER A 77 -5.21 -4.80 -2.91
CA SER A 77 -4.61 -5.66 -1.90
C SER A 77 -3.28 -6.21 -2.42
N ASP A 78 -2.25 -6.22 -1.58
CA ASP A 78 -0.98 -6.88 -1.92
C ASP A 78 -1.12 -8.42 -1.82
N PRO A 79 -0.10 -9.21 -2.22
CA PRO A 79 -0.18 -10.67 -2.18
C PRO A 79 -0.47 -11.27 -0.79
N ASP A 80 -0.13 -10.56 0.29
CA ASP A 80 -0.41 -10.97 1.67
C ASP A 80 -1.82 -10.55 2.13
N GLY A 81 -2.48 -9.68 1.37
CA GLY A 81 -3.85 -9.22 1.57
C GLY A 81 -3.96 -7.89 2.32
N TYR A 82 -2.85 -7.16 2.52
CA TYR A 82 -2.93 -5.81 3.09
C TYR A 82 -3.52 -4.85 2.08
N LEU A 83 -4.43 -3.99 2.56
CA LEU A 83 -5.09 -3.01 1.72
C LEU A 83 -4.28 -1.73 1.63
N TRP A 84 -4.13 -1.27 0.39
CA TRP A 84 -3.47 -0.04 0.04
C TRP A 84 -4.44 0.88 -0.70
N GLU A 85 -4.47 2.15 -0.31
CA GLU A 85 -5.08 3.22 -1.09
C GLU A 85 -3.99 3.94 -1.88
N VAL A 86 -4.24 4.24 -3.15
CA VAL A 86 -3.45 5.21 -3.91
C VAL A 86 -4.33 6.43 -4.12
N ALA A 87 -3.92 7.59 -3.61
CA ALA A 87 -4.75 8.79 -3.56
C ALA A 87 -4.04 10.03 -4.09
N TRP A 88 -4.77 10.87 -4.81
CA TRP A 88 -4.36 12.20 -5.23
C TRP A 88 -5.32 13.26 -4.70
N GLY A 89 -4.77 14.38 -4.22
CA GLY A 89 -5.54 15.55 -3.77
C GLY A 89 -6.06 15.49 -2.34
N ALA A 90 -5.61 14.52 -1.52
CA ALA A 90 -6.01 14.40 -0.12
C ALA A 90 -5.18 15.29 0.83
N PHE A 91 -3.91 15.53 0.49
CA PHE A 91 -2.95 16.27 1.30
C PHE A 91 -1.98 17.07 0.42
N ASP A 92 -1.48 18.17 0.98
CA ASP A 92 -0.33 18.88 0.41
C ASP A 92 0.98 18.21 0.82
N PHE A 93 2.01 18.42 0.01
CA PHE A 93 3.34 17.86 0.21
C PHE A 93 4.37 18.95 0.42
N ARG A 94 5.36 18.69 1.27
CA ARG A 94 6.63 19.44 1.23
C ARG A 94 7.50 18.96 0.06
N ASP A 95 8.59 19.69 -0.17
CA ASP A 95 9.56 19.37 -1.22
C ASP A 95 10.25 18.01 -0.98
N ASP A 96 10.41 17.59 0.27
CA ASP A 96 10.99 16.30 0.65
C ASP A 96 10.00 15.11 0.55
N GLY A 97 8.76 15.37 0.18
CA GLY A 97 7.71 14.35 0.06
C GLY A 97 6.95 14.04 1.36
N SER A 98 7.27 14.72 2.48
CA SER A 98 6.46 14.62 3.69
C SER A 98 5.08 15.26 3.49
N LEU A 99 4.05 14.62 4.06
CA LEU A 99 2.68 15.15 4.06
C LEU A 99 2.58 16.32 5.04
N ILE A 100 1.86 17.36 4.63
CA ILE A 100 1.50 18.46 5.52
C ILE A 100 0.21 18.07 6.24
N ILE A 101 0.33 17.83 7.54
CA ILE A 101 -0.79 17.56 8.45
C ILE A 101 -0.90 18.79 9.35
N THR A 102 -1.83 19.69 9.05
CA THR A 102 -1.98 20.98 9.73
C THR A 102 -3.44 21.32 9.94
#